data_AF-A0A9D6VVG0-F1
#
_entry.id   AF-A0A9D6VVG0-F1
#
_cell.length_a   1.000
_cell.length_b   1.000
_cell.length_c   1.000
_cell.angle_alpha   90.00
_cell.angle_beta   90.00
_cell.angle_gamma   90.00
#
_symmetry.space_group_name_H-M   'P 1'
#
loop_
_entity.id
_entity.type
_entity.pdbx_description
1 polymer ?
#
loop_
_entity_poly.entity_id
_entity_poly.type
_entity_poly.pdbx_seq_one_letter_code
_entity_poly.pdbx_strand_id
1 'polypeptide(L)' 'MNQEQQSQLKLLIAKGKEQGFLTYAEVNDHLPDEIVDPEQIEDIINMINDMGISVHEETPD' A
#
# COMPACT_ATOMS: atom_id res chain seq x y z
N MET A 1 -1.40 17.79 -3.21
CA MET A 1 -1.40 16.52 -2.44
C MET A 1 -2.78 16.40 -1.79
N ASN A 2 -3.62 15.50 -2.29
CA ASN A 2 -4.97 15.32 -1.75
C ASN A 2 -4.88 14.75 -0.33
N GLN A 3 -5.62 15.31 0.62
CA GLN A 3 -5.66 14.81 2.01
C GLN A 3 -6.16 13.36 2.09
N GLU A 4 -6.95 12.92 1.11
CA GLU A 4 -7.45 11.56 0.99
C GLU A 4 -6.32 10.54 0.75
N GLN A 5 -5.36 10.86 -0.13
CA GLN A 5 -4.21 9.98 -0.41
C GLN A 5 -3.36 9.75 0.84
N GLN A 6 -3.11 10.80 1.63
CA GLN A 6 -2.38 10.66 2.90
C GLN A 6 -3.13 9.84 3.94
N SER A 7 -4.47 9.91 3.94
CA SER A 7 -5.31 9.17 4.88
C SER A 7 -5.36 7.69 4.53
N GLN A 8 -5.48 7.36 3.24
CA GLN A 8 -5.45 5.99 2.74
C GLN A 8 -4.10 5.32 2.95
N LEU A 9 -3.01 6.02 2.65
CA LEU A 9 -1.66 5.48 2.87
C LEU A 9 -1.42 5.19 4.36
N LYS A 10 -1.89 6.07 5.26
CA LYS A 10 -1.83 5.81 6.70
C LYS A 10 -2.59 4.56 7.12
N LEU A 11 -3.77 4.32 6.55
CA LEU A 11 -4.57 3.12 6.80
C LEU A 11 -3.84 1.87 6.33
N LEU A 12 -3.30 1.90 5.11
CA LEU A 12 -2.46 0.83 4.55
C LEU A 12 -1.30 0.51 5.49
N ILE A 13 -0.52 1.51 5.87
CA ILE A 13 0.63 1.35 6.78
C ILE A 13 0.19 0.76 8.12
N ALA A 14 -0.91 1.22 8.70
CA ALA A 14 -1.40 0.72 9.98
C ALA A 14 -1.76 -0.77 9.89
N LYS A 15 -2.52 -1.15 8.85
CA LYS A 15 -2.90 -2.54 8.59
C LYS A 15 -1.67 -3.41 8.32
N GLY A 16 -0.77 -2.92 7.48
CA GLY A 16 0.48 -3.61 7.14
C GLY A 16 1.40 -3.81 8.33
N LYS A 17 1.45 -2.86 9.27
CA LYS A 17 2.19 -3.04 10.53
C LYS A 17 1.53 -4.04 11.47
N GLU A 18 0.21 -4.13 11.46
CA GLU A 18 -0.52 -5.03 12.35
C GLU A 18 -0.33 -6.50 11.94
N GLN A 19 -0.43 -6.79 10.64
CA GLN A 19 -0.25 -8.15 10.10
C GLN A 19 1.19 -8.48 9.67
N GLY A 20 2.06 -7.46 9.57
CA GLY A 20 3.46 -7.59 9.16
C GLY A 20 3.69 -7.55 7.65
N PHE A 21 2.62 -7.54 6.85
CA PHE A 21 2.68 -7.50 5.39
C PHE A 21 1.44 -6.81 4.80
N LEU A 22 1.44 -6.54 3.50
CA LEU A 22 0.28 -6.12 2.73
C LEU A 22 0.23 -6.93 1.43
N THR A 23 -0.93 -6.99 0.80
CA THR A 23 -1.05 -7.55 -0.55
C THR A 23 -1.16 -6.46 -1.60
N TYR A 24 -0.76 -6.75 -2.84
CA TYR A 24 -0.98 -5.86 -3.98
C TYR A 24 -2.46 -5.47 -4.12
N ALA A 25 -3.36 -6.42 -3.87
CA ALA A 25 -4.80 -6.18 -3.87
C ALA A 25 -5.21 -5.16 -2.79
N GLU A 26 -4.69 -5.28 -1.56
CA GLU A 26 -4.98 -4.32 -0.49
C GLU A 26 -4.44 -2.93 -0.79
N VAL A 27 -3.22 -2.85 -1.33
CA VAL A 27 -2.63 -1.58 -1.80
C VAL A 27 -3.54 -0.98 -2.86
N ASN A 28 -3.87 -1.72 -3.91
CA ASN A 28 -4.70 -1.25 -5.01
C ASN A 28 -6.13 -0.83 -4.57
N ASP A 29 -6.73 -1.53 -3.61
CA ASP A 29 -8.08 -1.23 -3.08
C ASP A 29 -8.12 0.07 -2.25
N HIS A 30 -7.00 0.44 -1.62
CA HIS A 30 -6.90 1.67 -0.82
C HIS A 30 -6.37 2.85 -1.64
N LEU A 31 -5.89 2.61 -2.86
CA LEU A 31 -5.45 3.66 -3.75
C LEU A 31 -6.65 4.21 -4.55
N PRO A 32 -6.77 5.54 -4.70
CA PRO A 32 -7.82 6.12 -5.53
C PRO A 32 -7.62 5.71 -6.99
N ASP A 33 -8.71 5.60 -7.77
CA ASP A 33 -8.70 5.26 -9.20
C ASP A 33 -7.80 6.15 -10.09
N GLU A 34 -7.33 7.28 -9.56
CA GLU A 34 -6.34 8.15 -10.22
C GLU A 34 -4.91 7.58 -10.17
N ILE A 35 -4.62 6.67 -9.23
CA ILE A 35 -3.36 5.92 -9.10
C ILE A 35 -3.57 4.55 -9.77
N VAL A 36 -3.58 4.55 -11.09
CA VAL A 36 -3.62 3.32 -11.91
C VAL A 36 -2.30 3.04 -12.62
N ASP A 37 -1.37 3.99 -12.54
CA ASP A 37 -0.07 3.83 -13.15
C ASP A 37 0.79 2.85 -12.35
N PRO A 38 1.30 1.78 -12.97
CA PRO A 38 2.11 0.78 -12.28
C PRO A 38 3.37 1.38 -11.63
N GLU A 39 3.97 2.43 -12.23
CA GLU A 39 5.10 3.16 -11.61
C GLU A 39 4.72 3.79 -10.27
N GLN A 40 3.54 4.40 -10.17
CA GLN A 40 3.09 5.04 -8.93
C GLN A 40 2.78 3.98 -7.85
N ILE A 41 2.26 2.82 -8.26
CA ILE A 41 2.03 1.69 -7.35
C ILE A 41 3.37 1.16 -6.83
N GLU A 42 4.37 0.99 -7.69
CA GLU A 42 5.72 0.57 -7.28
C GLU A 42 6.36 1.56 -6.30
N ASP A 43 6.23 2.87 -6.53
CA ASP A 43 6.72 3.89 -5.60
C ASP A 43 6.09 3.75 -4.21
N ILE A 44 4.79 3.50 -4.15
CA ILE A 44 4.05 3.32 -2.88
C ILE A 44 4.49 2.03 -2.18
N ILE A 45 4.69 0.95 -2.93
CA ILE A 45 5.19 -0.31 -2.40
C ILE A 45 6.60 -0.14 -1.84
N ASN A 46 7.47 0.60 -2.53
CA ASN A 46 8.80 0.92 -2.02
C ASN A 46 8.72 1.73 -0.72
N MET A 47 7.83 2.73 -0.63
CA MET A 47 7.60 3.47 0.61
C MET A 47 7.13 2.58 1.76
N ILE A 48 6.24 1.63 1.49
CA ILE A 48 5.72 0.67 2.47
C ILE A 48 6.83 -0.30 2.93
N ASN A 49 7.64 -0.80 2.00
CA ASN A 49 8.81 -1.64 2.30
C ASN A 49 9.85 -0.91 3.15
N ASP A 50 10.15 0.35 2.86
CA ASP A 50 11.05 1.20 3.66
C ASP A 50 10.55 1.40 5.10
N MET A 51 9.23 1.31 5.32
CA MET A 51 8.63 1.34 6.65
C MET A 51 8.66 -0.01 7.38
N GLY A 52 9.22 -1.04 6.76
CA GLY A 52 9.37 -2.39 7.31
C GLY A 52 8.15 -3.29 7.11
N ILE A 53 7.29 -2.97 6.14
CA ILE A 53 6.11 -3.78 5.80
C ILE A 53 6.35 -4.40 4.43
N SER A 54 6.35 -5.72 4.34
CA SER A 54 6.52 -6.41 3.06
C SER A 54 5.23 -6.42 2.26
N VAL A 55 5.30 -6.17 0.95
CA VAL A 55 4.14 -6.32 0.05
C VAL A 55 4.27 -7.62 -0.73
N HIS A 56 3.23 -8.45 -0.68
CA HIS A 56 3.12 -9.71 -1.41
C HIS A 56 2.05 -9.63 -2.50
N GLU A 57 2.14 -10.44 -3.54
CA GLU A 57 1.08 -10.50 -4.56
C GLU A 57 -0.21 -11.14 -4.01
N GLU A 58 -0.08 -12.18 -3.18
CA GLU A 58 -1.17 -12.86 -2.47
C GLU A 58 -0.82 -13.07 -1.00
N THR A 59 -1.84 -13.31 -0.18
CA THR A 59 -1.65 -13.72 1.22
C THR A 59 -0.88 -15.04 1.26
N PRO A 60 0.24 -15.13 2.00
CA PRO A 60 0.90 -16.41 2.20
C PRO A 60 0.02 -17.34 3.05
N ASP A 61 -0.18 -18.59 2.60
CA ASP A 61 -0.85 -19.69 3.32
C ASP A 61 -0.12 -20.09 4.63
#